data_AF-A0A7L1XPE3-F1
#
_entry.id   AF-A0A7L1XPE3-F1
#
_cell.length_a   1.000
_cell.length_b   1.000
_cell.length_c   1.000
_cell.angle_alpha   90.00
_cell.angle_beta   90.00
_cell.angle_gamma   90.00
#
_symmetry.space_group_name_H-M   'P 1'
#
loop_
_entity.id
_entity.type
_entity.pdbx_description
1 polymer ?
#
loop_
_entity_poly.entity_id
_entity_poly.type
_entity_poly.pdbx_seq_one_letter_code
_entity_poly.pdbx_strand_id
1 'polypeptide(L)'
;FQLTLPDGTVTADHVISALPAAALAEVLPEEAEPLARELRRIPAVSVAVVNLQYRGITLPVTGFGHLVPSSEDASLLGIVYDSVAFPQHDGTGAASVRLTVMLGGAWFGQGFGDPASVPPSRLLERAQAAVRDQ
;
A
#
# COMPACT_ATOMS: atom_id res chain seq x y z
N PHE A 1 30.84 2.98 13.85
CA PHE A 1 30.00 1.93 13.23
C PHE A 1 30.58 1.52 11.88
N GLN A 2 30.48 0.24 11.53
CA GLN A 2 30.86 -0.27 10.21
C GLN A 2 29.61 -0.91 9.57
N LEU A 3 29.26 -0.46 8.37
CA LEU A 3 28.12 -0.97 7.60
C LEU A 3 28.64 -1.85 6.46
N THR A 4 28.05 -3.03 6.31
CA THR A 4 28.36 -3.95 5.21
C THR A 4 27.34 -3.76 4.08
N LEU A 5 27.84 -3.48 2.89
CA LEU A 5 27.09 -3.34 1.65
C LEU A 5 27.49 -4.48 0.69
N PRO A 6 26.73 -4.75 -0.39
CA PRO A 6 27.09 -5.80 -1.36
C PRO A 6 28.47 -5.60 -2.02
N ASP A 7 28.92 -4.35 -2.16
CA ASP A 7 30.12 -3.94 -2.88
C ASP A 7 31.25 -3.43 -1.97
N GLY A 8 31.08 -3.45 -0.64
CA GLY A 8 32.12 -3.05 0.29
C GLY A 8 31.61 -2.68 1.69
N THR A 9 32.43 -1.92 2.42
CA THR A 9 32.11 -1.47 3.77
C THR A 9 32.24 0.04 3.92
N VAL A 10 31.34 0.65 4.68
CA VAL A 10 31.36 2.07 5.01
C VAL A 10 31.52 2.24 6.52
N THR A 11 32.41 3.13 6.96
CA THR A 11 32.58 3.48 8.37
C THR A 11 31.90 4.81 8.65
N ALA A 12 31.21 4.92 9.78
CA ALA A 12 30.56 6.14 10.23
C ALA A 12 30.65 6.30 11.75
N ASP A 13 30.75 7.54 12.23
CA ASP A 13 30.72 7.84 13.68
C ASP A 13 29.31 7.64 14.26
N HIS A 14 28.28 7.91 13.46
CA HIS A 14 26.87 7.75 13.82
C HIS A 14 26.07 7.11 12.68
N VAL A 15 25.03 6.35 13.04
CA VAL A 15 24.09 5.73 12.08
C VAL A 15 22.67 6.16 12.43
N ILE A 16 21.96 6.69 11.44
CA ILE A 16 20.52 6.98 11.50
C ILE A 16 19.83 5.97 10.60
N SER A 17 19.05 5.05 11.18
CA SER A 17 18.28 4.09 10.38
C SER A 17 16.91 4.66 10.02
N ALA A 18 16.60 4.63 8.73
CA ALA A 18 15.27 4.90 8.18
C ALA A 18 14.64 3.64 7.54
N LEU A 19 15.19 2.45 7.85
CA LEU A 19 14.65 1.19 7.38
C LEU A 19 13.34 0.85 8.09
N PRO A 20 12.45 0.05 7.47
CA PRO A 20 11.37 -0.61 8.19
C PRO A 20 11.90 -1.37 9.41
N ALA A 21 11.16 -1.37 10.51
CA ALA A 21 11.60 -1.98 11.78
C ALA A 21 12.02 -3.45 11.60
N ALA A 22 11.23 -4.24 10.87
CA ALA A 22 11.56 -5.64 10.57
C ALA A 22 12.89 -5.76 9.79
N ALA A 23 13.13 -4.92 8.78
CA ALA A 23 14.37 -4.94 8.02
C ALA A 23 15.59 -4.52 8.88
N LEU A 24 15.42 -3.52 9.75
CA LEU A 24 16.48 -3.12 10.68
C LEU A 24 16.83 -4.27 11.64
N ALA A 25 15.83 -4.98 12.16
CA ALA A 25 16.05 -6.10 13.07
C ALA A 25 16.92 -7.22 12.47
N GLU A 26 16.86 -7.42 11.14
CA GLU A 26 17.63 -8.46 10.45
C GLU A 26 19.07 -8.07 10.13
N VAL A 27 19.41 -6.78 10.18
CA VAL A 27 20.76 -6.27 9.86
C VAL A 27 21.53 -5.77 11.07
N LEU A 28 20.90 -5.76 12.25
CA LEU A 28 21.57 -5.45 13.50
C LEU A 28 22.56 -6.56 13.88
N PRO A 29 23.68 -6.20 14.52
CA PRO A 29 24.64 -7.19 14.98
C PRO A 29 24.07 -8.02 16.15
N GLU A 30 24.59 -9.22 16.38
CA GLU A 30 24.04 -10.17 17.36
C GLU A 30 23.96 -9.58 18.78
N GLU A 31 24.89 -8.70 19.15
CA GLU A 31 24.91 -8.05 20.47
C GLU A 31 23.70 -7.11 20.68
N ALA A 32 23.06 -6.67 19.60
CA ALA A 32 21.87 -5.82 19.62
C ALA A 32 20.55 -6.64 19.57
N GLU A 33 20.59 -7.96 19.78
CA GLU A 33 19.41 -8.84 19.79
C GLU A 33 18.27 -8.35 20.70
N PRO A 34 18.49 -7.78 21.90
CA PRO A 34 17.39 -7.19 22.67
C PRO A 34 16.62 -6.09 21.91
N LEU A 35 17.32 -5.25 21.16
CA LEU A 35 16.70 -4.22 20.32
C LEU A 35 16.02 -4.85 19.09
N ALA A 36 16.69 -5.80 18.42
CA ALA A 36 16.11 -6.51 17.28
C ALA A 36 14.78 -7.18 17.63
N ARG A 37 14.69 -7.77 18.83
CA ARG A 37 13.45 -8.37 19.35
C ARG A 37 12.31 -7.37 19.50
N GLU A 38 12.58 -6.17 20.02
CA GLU A 38 11.55 -5.13 20.12
C GLU A 38 11.14 -4.62 18.74
N LEU A 39 12.09 -4.46 17.81
CA LEU A 39 11.80 -4.05 16.44
C LEU A 39 10.92 -5.06 15.68
N ARG A 40 11.16 -6.37 15.86
CA ARG A 40 10.32 -7.44 15.26
C ARG A 40 8.87 -7.44 15.76
N ARG A 41 8.58 -6.79 16.89
CA ARG A 41 7.22 -6.66 17.42
C ARG A 41 6.40 -5.54 16.80
N ILE A 42 6.98 -4.73 15.92
CA ILE A 42 6.27 -3.63 15.24
C ILE A 42 5.65 -4.18 13.96
N PRO A 43 4.33 -4.47 13.93
CA PRO A 43 3.70 -5.05 12.76
C PRO A 43 3.53 -4.02 11.65
N ALA A 44 3.62 -4.48 10.40
CA ALA A 44 3.16 -3.76 9.22
C ALA A 44 2.08 -4.60 8.53
N VAL A 45 1.20 -3.93 7.78
CA VAL A 45 0.17 -4.57 6.98
C VAL A 45 0.45 -4.37 5.50
N SER A 46 -0.13 -5.24 4.67
CA SER A 46 -0.04 -5.11 3.21
C SER A 46 -1.28 -4.41 2.66
N VAL A 47 -1.07 -3.50 1.71
CA VAL A 47 -2.14 -2.80 1.00
C VAL A 47 -1.88 -2.94 -0.49
N ALA A 48 -2.87 -3.47 -1.22
CA ALA A 48 -2.86 -3.43 -2.68
C ALA A 48 -3.51 -2.13 -3.14
N VAL A 49 -2.77 -1.37 -3.94
CA VAL A 49 -3.25 -0.12 -4.54
C VAL A 49 -3.59 -0.41 -6.00
N VAL A 50 -4.88 -0.36 -6.34
CA VAL A 50 -5.37 -0.63 -7.69
C VAL A 50 -5.88 0.65 -8.31
N ASN A 51 -5.18 1.12 -9.34
CA ASN A 51 -5.55 2.32 -10.08
C ASN A 51 -6.45 1.94 -11.26
N LEU A 52 -7.63 2.55 -11.34
CA LEU A 52 -8.61 2.32 -12.39
C LEU A 52 -8.87 3.62 -13.14
N GLN A 53 -9.00 3.55 -14.46
CA GLN A 53 -9.34 4.70 -15.29
C GLN A 53 -10.48 4.33 -16.23
N TYR A 54 -11.53 5.14 -16.20
CA TYR A 54 -12.73 4.95 -17.01
C TYR A 54 -12.97 6.17 -17.89
N ARG A 55 -13.22 5.94 -19.19
CA ARG A 55 -13.54 7.02 -20.14
C ARG A 55 -15.04 7.24 -20.18
N GLY A 56 -15.45 8.50 -20.31
CA GLY A 56 -16.85 8.86 -20.56
C GLY A 56 -17.81 8.53 -19.43
N ILE A 57 -17.33 8.43 -18.19
CA ILE A 57 -18.18 8.26 -17.01
C ILE A 57 -18.24 9.54 -16.18
N THR A 58 -19.28 9.66 -15.35
CA THR A 58 -19.41 10.72 -14.35
C THR A 58 -19.63 10.05 -13.00
N LEU A 59 -18.95 10.52 -11.97
CA LEU A 59 -19.14 10.00 -10.61
C LEU A 59 -20.52 10.41 -10.09
N PRO A 60 -21.18 9.55 -9.29
CA PRO A 60 -22.49 9.86 -8.73
C PRO A 60 -22.44 11.03 -7.74
N VAL A 61 -21.29 11.22 -7.09
CA VAL A 61 -21.01 12.32 -6.16
C VAL A 61 -19.60 12.86 -6.37
N THR A 62 -19.40 14.13 -6.06
CA THR A 62 -18.10 14.79 -6.10
C THR A 62 -17.56 14.93 -4.68
N GLY A 63 -16.34 14.46 -4.45
CA GLY A 63 -15.65 14.53 -3.16
C GLY A 63 -14.23 14.00 -3.29
N PHE A 64 -13.50 13.93 -2.16
CA PHE A 64 -12.16 13.34 -2.16
C PHE A 64 -12.18 11.83 -2.46
N GLY A 65 -13.24 11.15 -2.02
CA GLY A 65 -13.36 9.71 -2.04
C GLY A 65 -14.28 9.26 -0.91
N HIS A 66 -14.30 7.96 -0.62
CA HIS A 66 -14.99 7.41 0.55
C HIS A 66 -14.16 6.31 1.21
N LEU A 67 -14.45 6.09 2.49
CA LEU A 67 -13.92 4.97 3.28
C LEU A 67 -14.99 3.91 3.41
N VAL A 68 -14.57 2.65 3.50
CA VAL A 68 -15.48 1.53 3.72
C VAL A 68 -15.25 0.96 5.11
N PRO A 69 -16.26 0.96 5.99
CA PRO A 69 -16.14 0.33 7.30
C PRO A 69 -15.87 -1.17 7.17
N SER A 70 -15.06 -1.73 8.06
CA SER A 70 -14.75 -3.17 8.04
C SER A 70 -15.97 -4.07 8.25
N SER A 71 -17.07 -3.53 8.80
CA SER A 71 -18.36 -4.21 8.93
C SER A 71 -19.11 -4.36 7.61
N GLU A 72 -18.78 -3.56 6.59
CA GLU A 72 -19.37 -3.65 5.25
C GLU A 72 -18.47 -4.49 4.35
N ASP A 73 -17.18 -4.17 4.31
CA ASP A 73 -16.18 -4.99 3.64
C ASP A 73 -14.81 -4.85 4.30
N ALA A 74 -14.33 -5.92 4.94
CA ALA A 74 -13.06 -5.91 5.65
C ALA A 74 -11.84 -5.79 4.71
N SER A 75 -11.98 -6.19 3.45
CA SER A 75 -10.89 -6.25 2.47
C SER A 75 -10.77 -5.00 1.59
N LEU A 76 -11.71 -4.07 1.69
CA LEU A 76 -11.74 -2.79 0.98
C LEU A 76 -11.62 -1.65 2.01
N LEU A 77 -10.56 -0.85 1.91
CA LEU A 77 -10.32 0.25 2.84
C LEU A 77 -11.05 1.52 2.41
N GLY A 78 -11.13 1.74 1.10
CA GLY A 78 -11.75 2.93 0.53
C GLY A 78 -11.32 3.15 -0.92
N ILE A 79 -11.93 4.17 -1.52
CA ILE A 79 -11.70 4.58 -2.91
C ILE A 79 -11.47 6.09 -2.94
N VAL A 80 -10.35 6.51 -3.53
CA VAL A 80 -10.03 7.92 -3.78
C VAL A 80 -10.48 8.30 -5.18
N TYR A 81 -11.08 9.48 -5.31
CA TYR A 81 -11.55 10.06 -6.56
C TYR A 81 -10.49 10.99 -7.13
N ASP A 82 -9.41 10.42 -7.67
CA ASP A 82 -8.18 11.15 -8.00
C ASP A 82 -8.40 12.30 -8.99
N SER A 83 -9.30 12.13 -9.97
CA SER A 83 -9.65 13.16 -10.95
C SER A 83 -10.44 14.33 -10.35
N VAL A 84 -11.10 14.14 -9.20
CA VAL A 84 -11.76 15.24 -8.49
C VAL A 84 -10.74 16.07 -7.72
N ALA A 85 -9.82 15.40 -7.01
CA ALA A 85 -8.81 16.09 -6.21
C ALA A 85 -7.73 16.75 -7.08
N PHE A 86 -7.31 16.08 -8.15
CA PHE A 86 -6.22 16.50 -9.02
C PHE A 86 -6.57 16.31 -10.50
N PRO A 87 -7.54 17.08 -11.04
CA PRO A 87 -7.96 16.95 -12.45
C PRO A 87 -6.80 17.20 -13.43
N GLN A 88 -5.80 17.99 -13.06
CA GLN A 88 -4.61 18.25 -13.88
C GLN A 88 -3.73 17.02 -14.14
N HIS A 89 -3.91 15.93 -13.38
CA HIS A 89 -3.22 14.66 -13.64
C HIS A 89 -3.98 13.75 -14.60
N ASP A 90 -5.17 14.15 -15.05
CA ASP A 90 -5.87 13.45 -16.11
C ASP A 90 -5.11 13.62 -17.44
N GLY A 91 -5.07 12.55 -18.24
CA GLY A 91 -4.41 12.60 -19.54
C GLY A 91 -5.08 13.59 -20.49
N THR A 92 -4.35 14.06 -21.50
CA THR A 92 -4.83 15.03 -22.50
C THR A 92 -5.84 14.47 -23.51
N GLY A 93 -6.24 13.21 -23.35
CA GLY A 93 -7.18 12.52 -24.24
C GLY A 93 -8.64 12.80 -23.91
N ALA A 94 -9.51 11.88 -24.29
CA ALA A 94 -10.93 11.93 -23.93
C ALA A 94 -11.12 12.00 -22.41
N ALA A 95 -12.13 12.75 -21.97
CA ALA A 95 -12.49 12.90 -20.57
C ALA A 95 -12.59 11.52 -19.87
N SER A 96 -11.88 11.40 -18.76
CA SER A 96 -11.75 10.16 -18.01
C SER A 96 -11.73 10.43 -16.52
N VAL A 97 -12.21 9.48 -15.74
CA VAL A 97 -12.14 9.49 -14.29
C VAL A 97 -11.13 8.45 -13.83
N ARG A 98 -10.20 8.86 -12.97
CA ARG A 98 -9.23 8.01 -12.28
C ARG A 98 -9.68 7.78 -10.84
N LEU A 99 -9.54 6.52 -10.41
CA LEU A 99 -9.88 6.05 -9.08
C LEU A 99 -8.73 5.22 -8.53
N THR A 100 -8.44 5.40 -7.25
CA THR A 100 -7.48 4.58 -6.52
C THR A 100 -8.23 3.76 -5.48
N VAL A 101 -8.30 2.44 -5.71
CA VAL A 101 -8.92 1.49 -4.78
C VAL A 101 -7.84 0.92 -3.87
N MET A 102 -8.04 1.02 -2.55
CA MET A 102 -7.12 0.50 -1.55
C MET A 102 -7.70 -0.79 -0.94
N LEU A 103 -7.01 -1.91 -1.16
CA LEU A 103 -7.43 -3.23 -0.71
C LEU A 103 -6.50 -3.78 0.38
N GLY A 104 -7.06 -4.51 1.34
CA GLY A 104 -6.32 -5.28 2.33
C GLY A 104 -6.21 -4.62 3.70
N GLY A 105 -5.04 -4.08 4.02
CA GLY A 105 -4.73 -3.65 5.39
C GLY A 105 -4.58 -4.85 6.32
N ALA A 106 -5.11 -4.75 7.55
CA ALA A 106 -5.06 -5.85 8.53
C ALA A 106 -5.70 -7.15 8.02
N TRP A 107 -6.60 -7.06 7.04
CA TRP A 107 -7.36 -8.18 6.49
C TRP A 107 -6.78 -8.73 5.18
N PHE A 108 -5.64 -8.22 4.70
CA PHE A 108 -5.07 -8.63 3.42
C PHE A 108 -4.88 -10.15 3.35
N GLY A 109 -4.23 -10.73 4.37
CA GLY A 109 -3.96 -12.17 4.44
C GLY A 109 -5.24 -13.00 4.35
N GLN A 110 -6.29 -12.57 5.04
CA GLN A 110 -7.59 -13.26 5.04
C GLN A 110 -8.33 -13.08 3.70
N GLY A 111 -8.31 -11.88 3.11
CA GLY A 111 -9.05 -11.58 1.89
C GLY A 111 -8.37 -12.09 0.61
N PHE A 112 -7.04 -12.06 0.57
CA PHE A 112 -6.26 -12.25 -0.65
C PHE A 112 -5.17 -13.32 -0.55
N GLY A 113 -4.80 -13.75 0.66
CA GLY A 113 -3.68 -14.67 0.89
C GLY A 113 -2.35 -13.94 1.02
N ASP A 114 -1.27 -14.60 0.64
CA ASP A 114 0.08 -14.04 0.73
C ASP A 114 0.27 -12.86 -0.26
N PRO A 115 0.61 -11.65 0.22
CA PRO A 115 0.92 -10.48 -0.61
C PRO A 115 2.01 -10.73 -1.66
N ALA A 116 2.96 -11.63 -1.40
CA ALA A 116 4.05 -11.93 -2.32
C ALA A 116 3.60 -12.83 -3.49
N SER A 117 2.51 -13.59 -3.34
CA SER A 117 2.07 -14.57 -4.32
C SER A 117 0.69 -14.30 -4.93
N VAL A 118 -0.06 -13.33 -4.41
CA VAL A 118 -1.40 -13.02 -4.91
C VAL A 118 -1.35 -12.57 -6.38
N PRO A 119 -2.15 -13.17 -7.29
CA PRO A 119 -2.19 -12.73 -8.67
C PRO A 119 -2.76 -11.31 -8.80
N PRO A 120 -2.12 -10.41 -9.58
CA PRO A 120 -2.65 -9.07 -9.83
C PRO A 120 -4.08 -9.05 -10.40
N SER A 121 -4.46 -10.06 -11.19
CA SER A 121 -5.82 -10.20 -11.74
C SER A 121 -6.88 -10.32 -10.65
N ARG A 122 -6.62 -11.06 -9.57
CA ARG A 122 -7.55 -11.20 -8.45
C ARG A 122 -7.80 -9.85 -7.75
N LEU A 123 -6.74 -9.07 -7.55
CA LEU A 123 -6.83 -7.74 -6.96
C LEU A 123 -7.58 -6.77 -7.88
N LEU A 124 -7.31 -6.84 -9.18
CA LEU A 124 -8.01 -6.05 -10.19
C LEU A 124 -9.51 -6.38 -10.26
N GLU A 125 -9.87 -7.66 -10.30
CA GLU A 125 -11.26 -8.12 -10.31
C GLU A 125 -12.01 -7.63 -9.07
N ARG A 126 -11.39 -7.75 -7.88
CA ARG A 126 -11.97 -7.24 -6.63
C ARG A 126 -12.17 -5.73 -6.67
N ALA A 127 -11.19 -4.96 -7.15
CA ALA A 127 -11.28 -3.51 -7.24
C ALA A 127 -12.35 -3.06 -8.24
N GLN A 128 -12.47 -3.74 -9.38
CA GLN A 128 -13.52 -3.45 -10.36
C GLN A 128 -14.92 -3.77 -9.82
N ALA A 129 -15.07 -4.83 -9.02
CA ALA A 129 -16.33 -5.10 -8.32
C ALA A 129 -16.65 -4.00 -7.30
N ALA A 130 -15.66 -3.59 -6.48
CA ALA A 130 -15.83 -2.51 -5.50
C ALA A 130 -16.36 -1.21 -6.11
N VAL A 131 -15.88 -0.82 -7.28
CA VAL A 131 -16.32 0.41 -7.97
C VAL A 131 -17.72 0.27 -8.59
N ARG A 132 -18.16 -0.95 -8.92
CA ARG A 132 -19.49 -1.19 -9.53
C ARG A 132 -20.61 -1.32 -8.52
N ASP A 133 -20.31 -1.87 -7.35
CA ASP A 133 -21.30 -2.20 -6.32
C ASP A 133 -21.63 -1.02 -5.38
N GLN A 134 -21.00 0.15 -5.59
CA GLN A 134 -21.10 1.36 -4.77
C GLN A 134 -21.82 2.51 -5.50
#